data_AF-F4HNA8-F1
#
_entry.id   AF-F4HNA8-F1
#
_cell.length_a   1.000
_cell.length_b   1.000
_cell.length_c   1.000
_cell.angle_alpha   90.00
_cell.angle_beta   90.00
_cell.angle_gamma   90.00
#
_symmetry.space_group_name_H-M   'P 1'
#
loop_
_entity.id
_entity.type
_entity.pdbx_description
1 polymer ?
#
loop_
_entity_poly.entity_id
_entity_poly.type
_entity_poly.pdbx_seq_one_letter_code
_entity_poly.pdbx_strand_id
1 'polypeptide(L)'
;MSFSKGRPSLIHSPRGKKLKSFVRGTLEVVKVIARERLIRELELIDEKAMLMNSSEIDLYLIGGGNLALRGIKPATADIDVVVKDHRTLMALENVLINPSPKFRTSGGLVVYLKVFGHEYEKKLGADAVYQKVDPEMGDFNLDVFVKRVMRGIQLSEGAVVPEEFQKLKSSEFISSRLRMCFLFKGVTSLGRSKDIDDILRLLELGVYFDVVLTEIEVQRKLLEVETFERLMYILFKKIKLVQKILEEKGVRSRGLDYFIDQLKGYLE
;
A
#
# COMPACT_ATOMS: atom_id res chain seq x y z
N MET A 1 -28.15 -14.26 3.74
CA MET A 1 -27.78 -14.35 2.32
C MET A 1 -26.50 -15.16 2.21
N SER A 2 -26.54 -16.31 1.53
CA SER A 2 -25.41 -17.22 1.36
C SER A 2 -24.42 -16.67 0.33
N PHE A 3 -23.23 -16.26 0.77
CA PHE A 3 -22.15 -15.88 -0.14
C PHE A 3 -21.58 -17.12 -0.83
N SER A 4 -21.71 -17.19 -2.16
CA SER A 4 -20.97 -18.15 -2.98
C SER A 4 -19.48 -17.81 -2.89
N LYS A 5 -18.65 -18.75 -2.44
CA LYS A 5 -17.19 -18.59 -2.44
C LYS A 5 -16.69 -18.49 -3.89
N GLY A 6 -16.47 -17.26 -4.38
CA GLY A 6 -15.84 -17.01 -5.68
C GLY A 6 -14.44 -17.61 -5.74
N ARG A 7 -14.04 -18.19 -6.88
CA ARG A 7 -12.67 -18.67 -7.11
C ARG A 7 -11.75 -17.48 -7.48
N PRO A 8 -10.47 -17.48 -7.09
CA PRO A 8 -9.54 -16.39 -7.40
C PRO A 8 -9.40 -16.19 -8.91
N SER A 9 -9.32 -14.93 -9.36
CA SER A 9 -9.04 -14.62 -10.77
C SER A 9 -7.57 -14.84 -11.10
N LEU A 10 -7.26 -15.95 -11.76
CA LEU A 10 -5.92 -16.19 -12.25
C LEU A 10 -5.82 -15.76 -13.72
N ILE A 11 -4.69 -15.16 -14.06
CA ILE A 11 -4.31 -14.89 -15.44
C ILE A 11 -4.06 -16.23 -16.14
N HIS A 12 -4.72 -16.45 -17.29
CA HIS A 12 -4.56 -17.67 -18.07
C HIS A 12 -4.08 -17.33 -19.47
N SER A 13 -2.96 -17.93 -19.89
CA SER A 13 -2.51 -17.90 -21.27
C SER A 13 -3.05 -19.12 -22.03
N PRO A 14 -3.66 -18.96 -23.22
CA PRO A 14 -4.06 -20.09 -24.07
C PRO A 14 -2.87 -20.93 -24.57
N ARG A 15 -1.63 -20.48 -24.39
CA ARG A 15 -0.40 -21.17 -24.79
C ARG A 15 0.62 -21.02 -23.67
N GLY A 16 1.00 -22.12 -23.01
CA GLY A 16 1.81 -22.14 -21.78
C GLY A 16 3.18 -21.43 -21.82
N LYS A 17 3.20 -20.11 -21.93
CA LYS A 17 4.39 -19.26 -21.79
C LYS A 17 4.31 -18.54 -20.45
N LYS A 18 5.18 -18.93 -19.51
CA LYS A 18 5.48 -18.13 -18.31
C LYS A 18 6.11 -16.82 -18.76
N LEU A 19 5.58 -15.69 -18.27
CA LEU A 19 6.18 -14.37 -18.47
C LEU A 19 7.60 -14.37 -17.89
N LYS A 20 8.62 -14.23 -18.72
CA LYS A 20 9.99 -13.98 -18.27
C LYS A 20 10.16 -12.50 -17.95
N SER A 21 10.78 -12.23 -16.80
CA SER A 21 11.08 -10.93 -16.22
C SER A 21 11.76 -9.97 -17.20
N PHE A 22 11.37 -8.70 -17.15
CA PHE A 22 11.91 -7.61 -17.96
C PHE A 22 12.35 -6.47 -17.05
N VAL A 23 13.66 -6.16 -16.99
CA VAL A 23 14.20 -4.80 -16.80
C VAL A 23 15.63 -4.76 -17.37
N ARG A 24 15.87 -3.94 -18.39
CA ARG A 24 17.19 -3.33 -18.66
C ARG A 24 16.93 -1.86 -18.97
N GLY A 25 17.27 -1.01 -18.02
CA GLY A 25 17.30 0.44 -18.13
C GLY A 25 18.38 0.94 -17.18
N THR A 26 19.17 1.90 -17.64
CA THR A 26 20.37 2.44 -17.00
C THR A 26 20.07 2.91 -15.58
N LEU A 27 20.79 2.35 -14.59
CA LEU A 27 20.59 2.57 -13.16
C LEU A 27 21.26 3.87 -12.71
N GLU A 28 20.49 4.95 -12.55
CA GLU A 28 20.61 5.64 -11.26
C GLU A 28 20.17 4.61 -10.23
N VAL A 29 21.03 4.29 -9.25
CA VAL A 29 20.67 3.38 -8.17
C VAL A 29 19.68 4.14 -7.29
N VAL A 30 18.41 4.18 -7.70
CA VAL A 30 17.30 4.46 -6.81
C VAL A 30 17.39 3.38 -5.74
N LYS A 31 17.92 3.75 -4.58
CA LYS A 31 18.08 2.83 -3.47
C LYS A 31 16.67 2.46 -3.01
N VAL A 32 16.29 1.21 -3.21
CA VAL A 32 14.95 0.69 -2.97
C VAL A 32 14.89 -0.02 -1.62
N ILE A 33 13.73 0.06 -0.96
CA ILE A 33 13.43 -0.59 0.30
C ILE A 33 12.92 -2.00 0.02
N ALA A 34 13.79 -3.00 0.21
CA ALA A 34 13.44 -4.42 0.16
C ALA A 34 12.74 -4.88 1.44
N ARG A 35 12.16 -6.09 1.40
CA ARG A 35 11.39 -6.69 2.50
C ARG A 35 12.16 -6.75 3.81
N GLU A 36 13.40 -7.21 3.78
CA GLU A 36 14.24 -7.39 4.97
C GLU A 36 14.55 -6.05 5.62
N ARG A 37 14.80 -5.02 4.79
CA ARG A 37 15.02 -3.66 5.27
C ARG A 37 13.74 -3.08 5.89
N LEU A 38 12.58 -3.28 5.25
CA LEU A 38 11.29 -2.85 5.78
C LEU A 38 11.02 -3.47 7.15
N ILE A 39 11.20 -4.80 7.30
CA ILE A 39 11.05 -5.51 8.57
C ILE A 39 11.94 -4.89 9.64
N ARG A 40 13.23 -4.77 9.35
CA ARG A 40 14.23 -4.26 10.29
C ARG A 40 13.88 -2.84 10.76
N GLU A 41 13.50 -1.96 9.84
CA GLU A 41 13.18 -0.58 10.22
C GLU A 41 11.91 -0.50 11.07
N LEU A 42 10.90 -1.32 10.79
CA LEU A 42 9.69 -1.40 11.62
C LEU A 42 9.98 -1.97 13.01
N GLU A 43 10.83 -3.00 13.12
CA GLU A 43 11.32 -3.55 14.39
C GLU A 43 12.06 -2.50 15.22
N LEU A 44 12.89 -1.68 14.58
CA LEU A 44 13.64 -0.61 15.25
C LEU A 44 12.74 0.53 15.74
N ILE A 45 11.69 0.88 14.98
CA ILE A 45 10.68 1.84 15.42
C ILE A 45 9.90 1.27 16.62
N ASP A 46 9.49 0.00 16.56
CA ASP A 46 8.79 -0.70 17.64
C ASP A 46 9.63 -0.77 18.93
N GLU A 47 10.91 -1.15 18.79
CA GLU A 47 11.87 -1.17 19.90
C GLU A 47 11.99 0.21 20.55
N LYS A 48 12.11 1.27 19.74
CA LYS A 48 12.17 2.64 20.27
C LYS A 48 10.87 3.04 20.97
N ALA A 49 9.71 2.69 20.42
CA ALA A 49 8.42 2.97 21.04
C ALA A 49 8.30 2.31 22.43
N MET A 50 8.76 1.05 22.55
CA MET A 50 8.83 0.33 23.83
C MET A 50 9.77 1.02 24.82
N LEU A 51 10.98 1.40 24.39
CA LEU A 51 11.95 2.13 25.24
C LEU A 51 11.40 3.47 25.74
N MET A 52 10.56 4.11 24.94
CA MET A 52 9.89 5.37 25.28
C MET A 52 8.65 5.20 26.16
N ASN A 53 8.23 3.95 26.43
CA ASN A 53 6.95 3.63 27.07
C ASN A 53 5.78 4.37 26.38
N SER A 54 5.81 4.40 25.04
CA SER A 54 4.75 5.00 24.24
C SER A 54 3.47 4.17 24.36
N SER A 55 2.31 4.82 24.22
CA SER A 55 1.06 4.11 23.97
C SER A 55 1.19 3.27 22.70
N GLU A 56 0.41 2.19 22.61
CA GLU A 56 0.29 1.34 21.42
C GLU A 56 0.01 2.18 20.16
N ILE A 57 0.76 1.91 19.09
CA ILE A 57 0.70 2.64 17.82
C ILE A 57 0.32 1.66 16.70
N ASP A 58 -0.95 1.68 16.32
CA ASP A 58 -1.46 0.85 15.24
C ASP A 58 -1.09 1.46 13.89
N LEU A 59 -0.29 0.74 13.10
CA LEU A 59 0.10 1.13 11.74
C LEU A 59 -0.50 0.18 10.70
N TYR A 60 -1.19 0.76 9.72
CA TYR A 60 -1.75 0.02 8.59
C TYR A 60 -0.86 0.24 7.37
N LEU A 61 0.10 -0.65 7.14
CA LEU A 61 0.99 -0.59 5.97
C LEU A 61 0.20 -0.81 4.68
N ILE A 62 0.27 0.13 3.74
CA ILE A 62 -0.39 0.05 2.44
C ILE A 62 0.63 0.15 1.29
N GLY A 63 0.14 0.36 0.07
CA GLY A 63 0.99 0.74 -1.06
C GLY A 63 2.04 -0.29 -1.43
N GLY A 64 3.19 0.20 -1.91
CA GLY A 64 4.30 -0.64 -2.37
C GLY A 64 4.96 -1.43 -1.25
N GLY A 65 5.01 -0.87 -0.04
CA GLY A 65 5.55 -1.52 1.15
C GLY A 65 4.81 -2.81 1.50
N ASN A 66 3.48 -2.80 1.50
CA ASN A 66 2.70 -4.04 1.76
C ASN A 66 2.92 -5.11 0.68
N LEU A 67 3.07 -4.71 -0.58
CA LEU A 67 3.37 -5.65 -1.66
C LEU A 67 4.78 -6.25 -1.50
N ALA A 68 5.75 -5.45 -1.08
CA ALA A 68 7.11 -5.90 -0.81
C ALA A 68 7.15 -6.86 0.39
N LEU A 69 6.43 -6.52 1.46
CA LEU A 69 6.29 -7.34 2.65
C LEU A 69 5.80 -8.76 2.34
N ARG A 70 4.83 -8.86 1.42
CA ARG A 70 4.20 -10.11 0.99
C ARG A 70 4.96 -10.85 -0.10
N GLY A 71 6.14 -10.37 -0.50
CA GLY A 71 6.95 -10.97 -1.57
C GLY A 71 6.35 -10.82 -2.98
N ILE A 72 5.33 -9.97 -3.16
CA ILE A 72 4.67 -9.71 -4.45
C ILE A 72 5.54 -8.76 -5.30
N LYS A 73 6.21 -7.83 -4.62
CA LYS A 73 7.15 -6.88 -5.22
C LYS A 73 8.53 -7.07 -4.58
N PRO A 74 9.63 -6.97 -5.34
CA PRO A 74 10.96 -7.13 -4.74
C PRO A 74 11.31 -5.99 -3.78
N ALA A 75 10.90 -4.76 -4.10
CA ALA A 75 11.20 -3.57 -3.30
C ALA A 75 10.29 -2.38 -3.64
N THR A 76 10.25 -1.37 -2.78
CA THR A 76 9.51 -0.10 -2.95
C THR A 76 10.43 1.12 -2.76
N ALA A 77 10.03 2.28 -3.27
CA ALA A 77 10.76 3.53 -3.04
C ALA A 77 10.38 4.17 -1.70
N ASP A 78 9.11 4.09 -1.34
CA ASP A 78 8.53 4.72 -0.15
C ASP A 78 7.64 3.70 0.60
N ILE A 79 7.47 3.93 1.89
CA ILE A 79 6.58 3.18 2.78
C ILE A 79 5.37 4.03 3.09
N ASP A 80 4.19 3.54 2.74
CA ASP A 80 2.91 4.21 3.01
C ASP A 80 2.24 3.54 4.21
N VAL A 81 1.90 4.30 5.26
CA VAL A 81 1.15 3.79 6.42
C VAL A 81 -0.06 4.66 6.71
N VAL A 82 -1.13 4.04 7.19
CA VAL A 82 -2.31 4.75 7.68
C VAL A 82 -2.40 4.58 9.20
N VAL A 83 -2.80 5.63 9.90
CA VAL A 83 -3.08 5.62 11.35
C VAL A 83 -4.52 6.01 11.62
N LYS A 84 -5.08 5.53 12.73
CA LYS A 84 -6.50 5.70 13.07
C LYS A 84 -6.92 7.14 13.35
N ASP A 85 -6.02 7.97 13.86
CA ASP A 85 -6.31 9.37 14.21
C ASP A 85 -5.03 10.19 14.40
N HIS A 86 -5.21 11.49 14.56
CA HIS A 86 -4.11 12.42 14.81
C HIS A 86 -3.41 12.18 16.15
N ARG A 87 -4.07 11.56 17.15
CA ARG A 87 -3.41 11.22 18.41
C ARG A 87 -2.35 10.15 18.18
N THR A 88 -2.68 9.16 17.37
CA THR A 88 -1.78 8.09 16.94
C THR A 88 -0.64 8.64 16.07
N LEU A 89 -0.94 9.58 15.16
CA LEU A 89 0.09 10.29 14.40
C LEU A 89 1.07 11.02 15.33
N MET A 90 0.57 11.74 16.34
CA MET A 90 1.43 12.46 17.30
C MET A 90 2.29 11.50 18.14
N ALA A 91 1.74 10.35 18.55
CA ALA A 91 2.50 9.32 19.25
C ALA A 91 3.63 8.76 18.35
N LEU A 92 3.31 8.43 17.10
CA LEU A 92 4.27 7.98 16.10
C LEU A 92 5.34 9.04 15.84
N GLU A 93 4.95 10.29 15.63
CA GLU A 93 5.88 11.41 15.40
C GLU A 93 6.87 11.54 16.55
N ASN A 94 6.39 11.50 17.79
CA ASN A 94 7.25 11.53 18.97
C ASN A 94 8.29 10.40 18.96
N VAL A 95 7.88 9.17 18.60
CA VAL A 95 8.81 8.04 18.47
C VAL A 95 9.80 8.29 17.34
N LEU A 96 9.36 8.74 16.17
CA LEU A 96 10.21 8.89 14.99
C LEU A 96 11.27 9.99 15.16
N ILE A 97 10.91 11.15 15.70
CA ILE A 97 11.78 12.34 15.68
C ILE A 97 12.64 12.51 16.94
N ASN A 98 12.34 11.80 18.04
CA ASN A 98 13.04 12.02 19.31
C ASN A 98 14.53 11.64 19.24
N PRO A 99 15.49 12.57 19.41
CA PRO A 99 16.90 12.28 19.24
C PRO A 99 17.59 11.78 20.51
N SER A 100 16.86 11.53 21.60
CA SER A 100 17.43 11.18 22.90
C SER A 100 18.26 9.89 22.83
N PRO A 101 19.55 9.92 23.22
CA PRO A 101 20.39 8.72 23.30
C PRO A 101 19.87 7.67 24.29
N LYS A 102 18.95 8.03 25.19
CA LYS A 102 18.33 7.10 26.15
C LYS A 102 17.46 6.04 25.47
N PHE A 103 16.98 6.31 24.26
CA PHE A 103 16.13 5.40 23.48
C PHE A 103 16.91 4.78 22.32
N ARG A 104 18.20 4.50 22.55
CA ARG A 104 19.05 3.81 21.57
C ARG A 104 18.58 2.36 21.42
N THR A 105 18.29 1.99 20.19
CA THR A 105 17.84 0.64 19.81
C THR A 105 19.03 -0.28 19.55
N SER A 106 18.75 -1.56 19.36
CA SER A 106 19.71 -2.56 18.85
C SER A 106 20.37 -2.15 17.53
N GLY A 107 19.67 -1.38 16.69
CA GLY A 107 20.18 -0.81 15.44
C GLY A 107 20.85 0.56 15.59
N GLY A 108 21.04 1.06 16.80
CA GLY A 108 21.60 2.39 17.08
C GLY A 108 20.55 3.47 17.28
N LEU A 109 20.91 4.72 16.97
CA LEU A 109 20.00 5.85 17.10
C LEU A 109 19.05 5.87 15.90
N VAL A 110 17.75 5.76 16.15
CA VAL A 110 16.70 5.79 15.14
C VAL A 110 16.06 7.16 15.17
N VAL A 111 16.35 8.02 14.20
CA VAL A 111 15.77 9.36 14.12
C VAL A 111 15.37 9.62 12.68
N TYR A 112 14.14 10.08 12.51
CA TYR A 112 13.61 10.53 11.23
C TYR A 112 13.46 12.05 11.24
N LEU A 113 13.65 12.65 10.08
CA LEU A 113 13.42 14.06 9.81
C LEU A 113 12.02 14.23 9.25
N LYS A 114 11.24 15.15 9.82
CA LYS A 114 9.97 15.57 9.24
C LYS A 114 10.25 16.49 8.05
N VAL A 115 9.74 16.13 6.88
CA VAL A 115 9.98 16.89 5.65
C VAL A 115 8.89 17.96 5.49
N PHE A 116 9.28 19.20 5.20
CA PHE A 116 8.36 20.34 5.01
C PHE A 116 8.60 21.00 3.64
N GLY A 117 7.52 21.35 2.92
CA GLY A 117 7.59 22.20 1.72
C GLY A 117 7.45 21.50 0.37
N HIS A 118 6.62 22.10 -0.49
CA HIS A 118 6.33 21.89 -1.93
C HIS A 118 5.96 20.50 -2.51
N GLU A 119 6.40 19.38 -1.95
CA GLU A 119 5.96 18.05 -2.43
C GLU A 119 4.80 17.46 -1.64
N TYR A 120 4.53 17.92 -0.42
CA TYR A 120 3.42 17.40 0.40
C TYR A 120 2.04 17.78 -0.08
N GLU A 121 1.90 19.01 -0.61
CA GLU A 121 0.68 19.39 -1.33
C GLU A 121 0.47 18.52 -2.59
N LYS A 122 1.54 17.88 -3.11
CA LYS A 122 1.53 17.03 -4.31
C LYS A 122 1.47 15.52 -4.01
N LYS A 123 1.96 15.06 -2.86
CA LYS A 123 1.93 13.65 -2.42
C LYS A 123 0.55 13.27 -1.91
N LEU A 124 -0.44 13.29 -2.81
CA LEU A 124 -1.72 12.59 -2.68
C LEU A 124 -2.48 12.75 -1.33
N GLY A 125 -2.23 13.82 -0.57
CA GLY A 125 -2.88 14.04 0.73
C GLY A 125 -2.34 13.20 1.90
N ALA A 126 -1.03 12.93 1.96
CA ALA A 126 -0.39 12.49 3.21
C ALA A 126 -0.44 13.60 4.27
N ASP A 127 -0.68 13.23 5.52
CA ASP A 127 -0.76 14.16 6.66
C ASP A 127 0.63 14.49 7.22
N ALA A 128 1.55 13.52 7.14
CA ALA A 128 2.95 13.69 7.49
C ALA A 128 3.82 12.75 6.65
N VAL A 129 5.08 13.12 6.46
CA VAL A 129 6.10 12.23 5.90
C VAL A 129 7.40 12.44 6.65
N TYR A 130 8.15 11.36 6.74
CA TYR A 130 9.35 11.29 7.52
C TYR A 130 10.42 10.61 6.70
N GLN A 131 11.64 11.11 6.80
CA GLN A 131 12.78 10.54 6.12
C GLN A 131 13.85 10.19 7.13
N LYS A 132 14.27 8.93 7.16
CA LYS A 132 15.51 8.52 7.82
C LYS A 132 16.61 8.52 6.76
N VAL A 133 17.58 9.40 6.93
CA VAL A 133 18.76 9.47 6.07
C VAL A 133 19.68 8.29 6.41
N ASP A 134 20.02 7.50 5.40
CA ASP A 134 20.88 6.34 5.54
C ASP A 134 21.90 6.32 4.38
N PRO A 135 23.14 6.75 4.62
CA PRO A 135 24.16 6.85 3.57
C PRO A 135 24.49 5.50 2.92
N GLU A 136 24.36 4.40 3.67
CA GLU A 136 24.73 3.06 3.20
C GLU A 136 23.59 2.47 2.36
N MET A 137 22.39 2.36 2.94
CA MET A 137 21.26 1.68 2.32
C MET A 137 20.31 2.62 1.55
N GLY A 138 20.53 3.94 1.63
CA GLY A 138 19.70 4.97 0.99
C GLY A 138 18.53 5.39 1.85
N ASP A 139 17.95 6.54 1.59
CA ASP A 139 16.91 7.08 2.48
C ASP A 139 15.73 6.13 2.66
N PHE A 140 15.16 6.14 3.86
CA PHE A 140 13.92 5.45 4.17
C PHE A 140 12.81 6.49 4.35
N ASN A 141 11.93 6.57 3.35
CA ASN A 141 10.81 7.50 3.33
C ASN A 141 9.54 6.80 3.85
N LEU A 142 8.87 7.46 4.80
CA LEU A 142 7.64 7.01 5.42
C LEU A 142 6.56 8.07 5.25
N ASP A 143 5.58 7.79 4.40
CA ASP A 143 4.39 8.62 4.15
C ASP A 143 3.26 8.14 5.08
N VAL A 144 2.73 9.05 5.92
CA VAL A 144 1.72 8.76 6.94
C VAL A 144 0.42 9.46 6.61
N PHE A 145 -0.67 8.69 6.62
CA PHE A 145 -2.03 9.14 6.36
C PHE A 145 -2.90 8.94 7.60
N VAL A 146 -3.80 9.87 7.90
CA VAL A 146 -4.71 9.79 9.05
C VAL A 146 -6.12 9.45 8.57
N LYS A 147 -6.64 8.29 8.98
CA LYS A 147 -7.97 7.70 8.66
C LYS A 147 -8.23 7.39 7.19
N ARG A 148 -7.70 8.22 6.29
CA ARG A 148 -8.00 8.25 4.86
C ARG A 148 -6.72 8.34 4.07
N VAL A 149 -6.69 7.64 2.96
CA VAL A 149 -5.64 7.82 1.95
C VAL A 149 -6.28 8.58 0.79
N MET A 150 -5.53 9.47 0.14
CA MET A 150 -6.04 10.28 -0.97
C MET A 150 -7.23 11.19 -0.64
N ARG A 151 -7.39 11.58 0.63
CA ARG A 151 -8.54 12.35 1.14
C ARG A 151 -9.90 11.66 0.87
N GLY A 152 -9.87 10.39 0.50
CA GLY A 152 -11.04 9.62 0.11
C GLY A 152 -11.07 8.31 0.87
N ILE A 153 -10.52 7.26 0.28
CA ILE A 153 -10.66 5.88 0.77
C ILE A 153 -10.29 5.75 2.25
N GLN A 154 -11.25 5.26 3.04
CA GLN A 154 -11.13 5.00 4.46
C GLN A 154 -10.67 3.56 4.71
N LEU A 155 -9.94 3.33 5.80
CA LEU A 155 -9.69 1.96 6.26
C LEU A 155 -11.02 1.31 6.68
N SER A 156 -11.36 0.18 6.08
CA SER A 156 -12.44 -0.70 6.56
C SER A 156 -11.93 -1.66 7.64
N GLU A 157 -12.77 -2.02 8.61
CA GLU A 157 -12.38 -2.89 9.73
C GLU A 157 -11.94 -4.30 9.26
N GLY A 158 -10.88 -4.81 9.90
CA GLY A 158 -10.45 -6.20 9.81
C GLY A 158 -9.05 -6.40 9.22
N ALA A 159 -8.09 -6.48 10.12
CA ALA A 159 -6.68 -6.70 9.89
C ALA A 159 -6.31 -8.21 9.95
N VAL A 160 -5.44 -8.70 9.07
CA VAL A 160 -4.66 -9.94 9.28
C VAL A 160 -3.19 -9.57 9.28
N VAL A 161 -2.50 -9.80 10.41
CA VAL A 161 -1.05 -9.60 10.58
C VAL A 161 -0.33 -10.87 10.11
N PRO A 162 0.66 -10.80 9.19
CA PRO A 162 1.44 -11.98 8.83
C PRO A 162 2.18 -12.56 10.05
N GLU A 163 2.31 -13.89 10.12
CA GLU A 163 2.79 -14.63 11.31
C GLU A 163 4.16 -14.15 11.83
N GLU A 164 5.04 -13.73 10.93
CA GLU A 164 6.37 -13.20 11.25
C GLU A 164 6.35 -11.85 12.00
N PHE A 165 5.26 -11.09 11.92
CA PHE A 165 5.05 -9.84 12.66
C PHE A 165 4.24 -10.03 13.94
N GLN A 166 3.74 -11.23 14.21
CA GLN A 166 3.07 -11.54 15.49
C GLN A 166 4.04 -11.54 16.68
N LYS A 167 5.36 -11.55 16.41
CA LYS A 167 6.43 -11.50 17.43
C LYS A 167 6.79 -10.08 17.87
N LEU A 168 6.29 -9.05 17.19
CA LEU A 168 6.42 -7.66 17.64
C LEU A 168 5.58 -7.51 18.92
N LYS A 169 6.23 -7.10 20.02
CA LYS A 169 5.68 -7.19 21.38
C LYS A 169 4.76 -6.01 21.73
N SER A 170 4.84 -4.92 20.97
CA SER A 170 3.77 -3.90 20.91
C SER A 170 2.85 -4.25 19.75
N SER A 171 1.57 -4.36 20.05
CA SER A 171 0.53 -5.00 19.27
C SER A 171 0.22 -4.35 17.90
N GLU A 172 -0.28 -5.21 17.00
CA GLU A 172 -0.87 -4.93 15.66
C GLU A 172 -0.12 -3.96 14.73
N PHE A 173 1.20 -4.07 14.69
CA PHE A 173 2.06 -3.17 13.91
C PHE A 173 1.89 -3.21 12.37
N ILE A 174 1.26 -4.24 11.80
CA ILE A 174 1.08 -4.31 10.35
C ILE A 174 -0.20 -5.03 10.00
N SER A 175 -1.18 -4.29 9.50
CA SER A 175 -2.22 -4.93 8.72
C SER A 175 -2.81 -4.12 7.58
N SER A 176 -2.73 -4.68 6.39
CA SER A 176 -3.68 -4.33 5.33
C SER A 176 -3.95 -5.54 4.44
N ARG A 177 -5.21 -5.68 3.99
CA ARG A 177 -5.65 -6.75 3.09
C ARG A 177 -5.17 -6.48 1.66
N LEU A 178 -4.78 -7.52 0.91
CA LEU A 178 -4.43 -7.45 -0.53
C LEU A 178 -5.50 -6.74 -1.39
N ARG A 179 -6.77 -6.86 -0.98
CA ARG A 179 -7.94 -6.22 -1.62
C ARG A 179 -7.87 -4.70 -1.57
N MET A 180 -7.47 -4.17 -0.40
CA MET A 180 -7.30 -2.74 -0.17
C MET A 180 -6.13 -2.22 -1.01
N CYS A 181 -5.03 -2.97 -1.12
CA CYS A 181 -3.92 -2.63 -2.00
C CYS A 181 -4.31 -2.60 -3.48
N PHE A 182 -5.15 -3.52 -3.94
CA PHE A 182 -5.67 -3.48 -5.31
C PHE A 182 -6.51 -2.22 -5.56
N LEU A 183 -7.44 -1.90 -4.66
CA LEU A 183 -8.27 -0.70 -4.78
C LEU A 183 -7.41 0.57 -4.70
N PHE A 184 -6.50 0.67 -3.73
CA PHE A 184 -5.56 1.77 -3.59
C PHE A 184 -4.74 1.95 -4.85
N LYS A 185 -4.06 0.90 -5.34
CA LYS A 185 -3.28 0.97 -6.59
C LYS A 185 -4.15 1.32 -7.79
N GLY A 186 -5.40 0.86 -7.79
CA GLY A 186 -6.42 1.18 -8.77
C GLY A 186 -6.77 2.66 -8.82
N VAL A 187 -6.94 3.32 -7.67
CA VAL A 187 -7.35 4.72 -7.60
C VAL A 187 -6.20 5.72 -7.43
N THR A 188 -5.00 5.29 -7.00
CA THR A 188 -3.85 6.16 -6.79
C THR A 188 -3.22 6.54 -8.12
N SER A 189 -3.26 7.82 -8.48
CA SER A 189 -2.67 8.42 -9.68
C SER A 189 -2.98 7.72 -11.02
N LEU A 190 -3.69 8.41 -11.91
CA LEU A 190 -3.64 8.11 -13.34
C LEU A 190 -2.23 8.46 -13.86
N GLY A 191 -1.53 7.52 -14.50
CA GLY A 191 -0.27 7.81 -15.21
C GLY A 191 1.04 7.38 -14.54
N ARG A 192 1.02 6.77 -13.35
CA ARG A 192 2.22 6.09 -12.83
C ARG A 192 2.31 4.68 -13.39
N SER A 193 3.24 4.45 -14.31
CA SER A 193 3.52 3.12 -14.91
C SER A 193 3.73 2.04 -13.83
N LYS A 194 4.39 2.40 -12.71
CA LYS A 194 4.63 1.50 -11.57
C LYS A 194 3.35 0.96 -10.92
N ASP A 195 2.26 1.72 -10.91
CA ASP A 195 0.99 1.26 -10.31
C ASP A 195 0.26 0.28 -11.24
N ILE A 196 0.43 0.40 -12.55
CA ILE A 196 -0.05 -0.61 -13.52
C ILE A 196 0.70 -1.92 -13.35
N ASP A 197 2.02 -1.88 -13.19
CA ASP A 197 2.84 -3.08 -12.95
C ASP A 197 2.42 -3.79 -11.65
N ASP A 198 2.13 -3.02 -10.59
CA ASP A 198 1.65 -3.57 -9.32
C ASP A 198 0.26 -4.23 -9.47
N ILE A 199 -0.67 -3.61 -10.23
CA ILE A 199 -1.98 -4.22 -10.54
C ILE A 199 -1.82 -5.50 -11.35
N LEU A 200 -0.94 -5.52 -12.36
CA LEU A 200 -0.70 -6.72 -13.16
C LEU A 200 -0.17 -7.87 -12.30
N ARG A 201 0.79 -7.62 -11.40
CA ARG A 201 1.28 -8.63 -10.44
C ARG A 201 0.19 -9.16 -9.52
N LEU A 202 -0.69 -8.27 -9.04
CA LEU A 202 -1.83 -8.68 -8.22
C LEU A 202 -2.79 -9.59 -9.01
N LEU A 203 -3.06 -9.28 -10.27
CA LEU A 203 -3.88 -10.12 -11.15
C LEU A 203 -3.22 -11.49 -11.41
N GLU A 204 -1.90 -11.55 -11.59
CA GLU A 204 -1.17 -12.81 -11.74
C GLU A 204 -1.35 -13.74 -10.53
N LEU A 205 -1.43 -13.17 -9.32
CA LEU A 205 -1.54 -13.92 -8.08
C LEU A 205 -2.96 -14.36 -7.72
N GLY A 206 -4.00 -13.83 -8.37
CA GLY A 206 -5.37 -14.09 -7.96
C GLY A 206 -6.03 -12.89 -7.31
N VAL A 207 -6.90 -12.17 -8.02
CA VAL A 207 -7.77 -11.14 -7.38
C VAL A 207 -9.19 -11.67 -7.25
N TYR A 208 -9.79 -11.56 -6.06
CA TYR A 208 -11.21 -11.87 -5.88
C TYR A 208 -12.03 -10.60 -6.10
N PHE A 209 -12.46 -10.36 -7.34
CA PHE A 209 -13.15 -9.13 -7.72
C PHE A 209 -14.44 -8.88 -6.93
N ASP A 210 -15.21 -9.91 -6.58
CA ASP A 210 -16.41 -9.77 -5.74
C ASP A 210 -16.10 -9.11 -4.40
N VAL A 211 -14.91 -9.42 -3.86
CA VAL A 211 -14.49 -8.87 -2.58
C VAL A 211 -13.92 -7.45 -2.74
N VAL A 212 -13.36 -7.11 -3.91
CA VAL A 212 -13.01 -5.72 -4.26
C VAL A 212 -14.28 -4.89 -4.44
N LEU A 213 -15.32 -5.42 -5.09
CA LEU A 213 -16.62 -4.77 -5.24
C LEU A 213 -17.31 -4.55 -3.89
N THR A 214 -17.23 -5.53 -2.99
CA THR A 214 -17.72 -5.37 -1.62
C THR A 214 -17.02 -4.19 -0.91
N GLU A 215 -15.71 -4.05 -1.09
CA GLU A 215 -14.97 -2.91 -0.55
C GLU A 215 -15.39 -1.59 -1.20
N ILE A 216 -15.60 -1.56 -2.52
CA ILE A 216 -16.12 -0.37 -3.24
C ILE A 216 -17.46 0.07 -2.64
N GLU A 217 -18.37 -0.85 -2.34
CA GLU A 217 -19.65 -0.56 -1.71
C GLU A 217 -19.52 -0.03 -0.27
N VAL A 218 -18.52 -0.52 0.48
CA VAL A 218 -18.18 0.07 1.79
C VAL A 218 -17.70 1.51 1.60
N GLN A 219 -16.79 1.76 0.66
CA GLN A 219 -16.29 3.10 0.37
C GLN A 219 -17.40 4.04 -0.10
N ARG A 220 -18.35 3.57 -0.90
CA ARG A 220 -19.52 4.36 -1.35
C ARG A 220 -20.31 4.96 -0.18
N LYS A 221 -20.43 4.23 0.93
CA LYS A 221 -21.14 4.68 2.13
C LYS A 221 -20.31 5.62 3.01
N LEU A 222 -18.99 5.55 2.90
CA LEU A 222 -18.05 6.33 3.74
C LEU A 222 -17.60 7.64 3.10
N LEU A 223 -17.78 7.77 1.78
CA LEU A 223 -17.31 8.90 0.99
C LEU A 223 -18.45 9.83 0.60
N GLU A 224 -18.10 11.10 0.45
CA GLU A 224 -18.95 12.06 -0.26
C GLU A 224 -19.12 11.61 -1.72
N VAL A 225 -20.32 11.82 -2.26
CA VAL A 225 -20.73 11.35 -3.59
C VAL A 225 -19.73 11.76 -4.66
N GLU A 226 -19.37 13.05 -4.72
CA GLU A 226 -18.41 13.59 -5.69
C GLU A 226 -17.03 12.93 -5.58
N THR A 227 -16.58 12.66 -4.35
CA THR A 227 -15.28 12.00 -4.11
C THR A 227 -15.33 10.56 -4.59
N PHE A 228 -16.41 9.84 -4.30
CA PHE A 228 -16.61 8.46 -4.73
C PHE A 228 -16.64 8.35 -6.26
N GLU A 229 -17.47 9.15 -6.93
CA GLU A 229 -17.61 9.16 -8.40
C GLU A 229 -16.26 9.42 -9.09
N ARG A 230 -15.52 10.42 -8.60
CA ARG A 230 -14.17 10.73 -9.10
C ARG A 230 -13.23 9.53 -8.97
N LEU A 231 -13.22 8.84 -7.82
CA LEU A 231 -12.38 7.66 -7.60
C LEU A 231 -12.79 6.49 -8.50
N MET A 232 -14.09 6.27 -8.70
CA MET A 232 -14.59 5.22 -9.60
C MET A 232 -14.22 5.50 -11.06
N TYR A 233 -14.28 6.76 -11.50
CA TYR A 233 -13.85 7.14 -12.84
C TYR A 233 -12.36 6.85 -13.07
N ILE A 234 -11.50 7.21 -12.11
CA ILE A 234 -10.06 6.93 -12.14
C ILE A 234 -9.81 5.42 -12.19
N LEU A 235 -10.46 4.66 -11.31
CA LEU A 235 -10.34 3.21 -11.25
C LEU A 235 -10.75 2.58 -12.59
N PHE A 236 -11.90 2.96 -13.13
CA PHE A 236 -12.42 2.45 -14.39
C PHE A 236 -11.44 2.69 -15.54
N LYS A 237 -10.95 3.93 -15.70
CA LYS A 237 -9.95 4.27 -16.73
C LYS A 237 -8.69 3.42 -16.59
N LYS A 238 -8.20 3.22 -15.36
CA LYS A 238 -6.99 2.44 -15.12
C LYS A 238 -7.19 0.96 -15.42
N ILE A 239 -8.30 0.38 -14.99
CA ILE A 239 -8.60 -1.03 -15.23
C ILE A 239 -8.85 -1.30 -16.72
N LYS A 240 -9.42 -0.34 -17.46
CA LYS A 240 -9.50 -0.40 -18.93
C LYS A 240 -8.12 -0.40 -19.60
N LEU A 241 -7.18 0.39 -19.11
CA LEU A 241 -5.80 0.36 -19.59
C LEU A 241 -5.14 -1.02 -19.32
N VAL A 242 -5.35 -1.58 -18.13
CA VAL A 242 -4.88 -2.93 -17.78
C VAL A 242 -5.49 -4.00 -18.68
N GLN A 243 -6.79 -3.93 -18.97
CA GLN A 243 -7.48 -4.82 -19.90
C GLN A 243 -6.82 -4.79 -21.28
N LYS A 244 -6.59 -3.60 -21.83
CA LYS A 244 -5.92 -3.42 -23.13
C LYS A 244 -4.51 -4.05 -23.15
N ILE A 245 -3.72 -3.83 -22.10
CA ILE A 245 -2.37 -4.42 -21.98
C ILE A 245 -2.43 -5.96 -21.96
N LEU A 246 -3.42 -6.55 -21.30
CA LEU A 246 -3.59 -8.00 -21.26
C LEU A 246 -4.01 -8.54 -22.64
N GLU A 247 -4.93 -7.87 -23.32
CA GLU A 247 -5.38 -8.22 -24.68
C GLU A 247 -4.23 -8.19 -25.70
N GLU A 248 -3.41 -7.13 -25.69
CA GLU A 248 -2.22 -7.00 -26.54
C GLU A 248 -1.22 -8.15 -26.31
N LYS A 249 -1.17 -8.69 -25.10
CA LYS A 249 -0.33 -9.85 -24.73
C LYS A 249 -0.98 -11.20 -25.04
N GLY A 250 -2.23 -11.22 -25.51
CA GLY A 250 -2.99 -12.45 -25.76
C GLY A 250 -3.36 -13.20 -24.48
N VAL A 251 -3.53 -12.47 -23.38
CA VAL A 251 -3.80 -13.01 -22.05
C VAL A 251 -5.13 -12.48 -21.54
N ARG A 252 -5.86 -13.29 -20.77
CA ARG A 252 -7.10 -12.86 -20.12
C ARG A 252 -7.03 -13.07 -18.60
N SER A 253 -7.64 -12.15 -17.86
CA SER A 253 -7.90 -12.30 -16.43
C SER A 253 -9.37 -12.68 -16.23
N ARG A 254 -9.61 -13.77 -15.52
CA ARG A 254 -10.96 -14.27 -15.27
C ARG A 254 -11.75 -13.26 -14.42
N GLY A 255 -12.93 -12.85 -14.86
CA GLY A 255 -13.78 -11.94 -14.08
C GLY A 255 -13.38 -10.47 -14.15
N LEU A 256 -12.31 -10.12 -14.87
CA LEU A 256 -11.94 -8.72 -15.13
C LEU A 256 -13.02 -7.99 -15.94
N ASP A 257 -13.58 -8.64 -16.97
CA ASP A 257 -14.65 -8.06 -17.79
C ASP A 257 -15.90 -7.78 -16.94
N TYR A 258 -16.30 -8.75 -16.11
CA TYR A 258 -17.39 -8.58 -15.14
C TYR A 258 -17.12 -7.41 -14.20
N PHE A 259 -15.91 -7.33 -13.63
CA PHE A 259 -15.52 -6.23 -12.75
C PHE A 259 -15.61 -4.87 -13.45
N ILE A 260 -15.15 -4.78 -14.70
CA ILE A 260 -15.25 -3.57 -15.52
C ILE A 260 -16.71 -3.17 -15.77
N ASP A 261 -17.58 -4.14 -16.05
CA ASP A 261 -19.00 -3.86 -16.27
C ASP A 261 -19.70 -3.40 -14.99
N GLN A 262 -19.35 -3.98 -13.83
CA GLN A 262 -19.82 -3.47 -12.54
C GLN A 262 -19.33 -2.03 -12.29
N LEU A 263 -18.08 -1.71 -12.63
CA LEU A 263 -17.55 -0.35 -12.49
C LEU A 263 -18.29 0.68 -13.35
N LYS A 264 -18.75 0.32 -14.56
CA LYS A 264 -19.56 1.22 -15.40
C LYS A 264 -20.85 1.63 -14.72
N GLY A 265 -21.51 0.71 -14.00
CA GLY A 265 -22.75 0.98 -13.30
C GLY A 265 -22.63 2.02 -12.16
N TYR A 266 -21.41 2.38 -11.74
CA TYR A 266 -21.19 3.50 -10.80
C TYR A 266 -20.91 4.84 -11.51
N LEU A 267 -20.86 4.85 -12.85
CA LEU A 267 -20.56 6.04 -13.67
C LEU A 267 -21.78 6.50 -14.50
N GLU A 268 -22.87 5.74 -14.45
CA GLU A 268 -24.18 6.02 -15.06
C GLU A 268 -25.14 6.59 -14.00
#